data_AF-A0A367RXK4-F1
#
_entry.id   AF-A0A367RXK4-F1
#
_cell.length_a   1.000
_cell.length_b   1.000
_cell.length_c   1.000
_cell.angle_alpha   90.00
_cell.angle_beta   90.00
_cell.angle_gamma   90.00
#
_symmetry.space_group_name_H-M   'P 1'
#
loop_
_entity.id
_entity.type
_entity.pdbx_description
1 polymer ?
#
loop_
_entity_poly.entity_id
_entity_poly.type
_entity_poly.pdbx_seq_one_letter_code
_entity_poly.pdbx_strand_id
1 'polypeptide(L)'
;MDIIHFNPKTVFDVYQSHCEVLKSQDNNSQHDVTAGIRTALIRYTLPKWGFPLPSRSKLTSEEINAGLEFMKEVPISELKNALSYQQEVFNSLGNVASSRNYRFHLNKMLVWCHDQSWWKNAVKTNADKYCPPIRLKRGRVSDKVRVTNKKVTPRNANYSYRLKEEETEPGLQQELDNFFSFQTTIIGSRKRQDATLRPRSAMAHVNNSKRLLGWLHRFKGVPLEELSLKKLVPTSGLTRDGHRDEDAIEEVIDWIDEHLQWLREVREASPNTELKCVESLVAVAKFLYHKESKYQSRVQVGGRRDTCKLGHVVNNYCREALVDLLTCPKMIKEELNFCTVNRSFHLFLSLTLAHKWPF
;
A
#
# COMPACT_ATOMS: atom_id res chain seq x y z
N MET A 1 29.86 10.79 -19.89
CA MET A 1 29.31 9.94 -20.96
C MET A 1 29.51 10.70 -22.24
N ASP A 2 30.44 10.25 -23.08
CA ASP A 2 30.71 10.92 -24.35
C ASP A 2 29.47 10.79 -25.24
N ILE A 3 29.01 11.92 -25.77
CA ILE A 3 27.86 11.97 -26.65
C ILE A 3 28.34 11.48 -28.01
N ILE A 4 28.24 10.17 -28.25
CA ILE A 4 28.51 9.61 -29.58
C ILE A 4 27.46 10.21 -30.52
N HIS A 5 27.91 10.95 -31.54
CA HIS A 5 27.06 11.44 -32.64
C HIS A 5 26.65 10.29 -33.57
N PHE A 6 26.02 9.26 -33.01
CA PHE A 6 25.49 8.12 -33.74
C PHE A 6 24.04 8.38 -34.12
N ASN A 7 23.72 8.25 -35.40
CA ASN A 7 22.35 8.36 -35.92
C ASN A 7 21.90 6.99 -36.45
N PRO A 8 21.37 6.11 -35.57
CA PRO A 8 20.98 4.76 -35.94
C PRO A 8 19.85 4.79 -36.99
N LYS A 9 19.96 3.94 -38.01
CA LYS A 9 18.94 3.82 -39.07
C LYS A 9 18.05 2.60 -38.85
N THR A 10 18.61 1.56 -38.26
CA THR A 10 18.00 0.23 -38.16
C THR A 10 17.81 -0.17 -36.70
N VAL A 11 16.99 -1.19 -36.46
CA VAL A 11 16.85 -1.77 -35.11
C VAL A 11 18.16 -2.40 -34.63
N PHE A 12 18.94 -2.97 -35.55
CA PHE A 12 20.24 -3.56 -35.26
C PHE A 12 21.23 -2.54 -34.67
N ASP A 13 21.31 -1.35 -35.28
CA ASP A 13 22.17 -0.26 -34.82
C ASP A 13 21.89 0.10 -33.35
N VAL A 14 20.60 0.23 -33.01
CA VAL A 14 20.14 0.53 -31.64
C VAL A 14 20.48 -0.60 -30.68
N TYR A 15 20.23 -1.85 -31.09
CA TYR A 15 20.53 -3.03 -30.30
C TYR A 15 22.03 -3.13 -30.00
N GLN A 16 22.89 -2.90 -30.99
CA GLN A 16 24.34 -2.95 -30.83
C GLN A 16 24.83 -1.89 -29.85
N SER A 17 24.43 -0.63 -30.02
CA SER A 17 24.81 0.45 -29.11
C SER A 17 24.31 0.19 -27.67
N HIS A 18 23.10 -0.33 -27.50
CA HIS A 18 22.59 -0.68 -26.18
C HIS A 18 23.37 -1.86 -25.56
N CYS A 19 23.78 -2.85 -26.34
CA CYS A 19 24.62 -3.95 -25.86
C CYS A 19 26.00 -3.47 -25.39
N GLU A 20 26.61 -2.52 -26.08
CA GLU A 20 27.88 -1.89 -25.67
C GLU A 20 27.73 -1.19 -24.32
N VAL A 21 26.64 -0.44 -24.12
CA VAL A 21 26.31 0.18 -22.83
C VAL A 21 26.15 -0.89 -21.74
N LEU A 22 25.37 -1.96 -21.98
CA LEU A 22 25.18 -3.02 -21.00
C LEU A 22 26.50 -3.69 -20.61
N LYS A 23 27.38 -3.96 -21.59
CA LYS A 23 28.70 -4.56 -21.33
C LYS A 23 29.60 -3.63 -20.53
N SER A 24 29.58 -2.32 -20.80
CA SER A 24 30.37 -1.33 -20.06
C SER A 24 29.94 -1.15 -18.60
N GLN A 25 28.65 -1.41 -18.30
CA GLN A 25 28.10 -1.32 -16.95
C GLN A 25 28.38 -2.57 -16.11
N ASP A 26 28.64 -3.70 -16.75
CA ASP A 26 28.78 -5.00 -16.10
C ASP A 26 30.13 -5.66 -16.43
N ASN A 27 31.21 -4.99 -16.01
CA ASN A 27 32.59 -5.42 -16.27
C ASN A 27 32.97 -6.77 -15.61
N ASN A 28 32.16 -7.28 -14.68
CA ASN A 28 32.50 -8.44 -13.84
C ASN A 28 31.55 -9.64 -13.98
N SER A 29 30.52 -9.57 -14.83
CA SER A 29 29.58 -10.68 -15.00
C SER A 29 30.20 -11.83 -15.81
N GLN A 30 30.18 -13.03 -15.24
CA GLN A 30 30.46 -14.28 -15.96
C GLN A 30 29.36 -14.65 -16.98
N HIS A 31 28.21 -13.98 -16.92
CA HIS A 31 27.05 -14.26 -17.74
C HIS A 31 26.87 -13.24 -18.87
N ASP A 32 26.35 -13.69 -20.01
CA ASP A 32 25.99 -12.83 -21.13
C ASP A 32 24.78 -11.94 -20.77
N VAL A 33 25.07 -10.71 -20.35
CA VAL A 33 24.08 -9.69 -19.97
C VAL A 33 23.14 -9.30 -21.13
N THR A 34 23.53 -9.60 -22.37
CA THR A 34 22.75 -9.28 -23.56
C THR A 34 21.71 -10.36 -23.90
N ALA A 35 21.81 -11.54 -23.28
CA ALA A 35 20.94 -12.69 -23.60
C ALA A 35 19.45 -12.39 -23.38
N GLY A 36 19.12 -11.63 -22.33
CA GLY A 36 17.74 -11.26 -22.01
C GLY A 36 17.09 -10.38 -23.09
N ILE A 37 17.78 -9.33 -23.52
CA ILE A 37 17.29 -8.42 -24.56
C ILE A 37 17.32 -9.08 -25.95
N ARG A 38 18.36 -9.87 -26.26
CA ARG A 38 18.45 -10.65 -27.50
C ARG A 38 17.25 -11.58 -27.65
N THR A 39 16.91 -12.30 -26.60
CA THR A 39 15.73 -13.19 -26.58
C THR A 39 14.42 -12.40 -26.70
N ALA A 40 14.29 -11.29 -25.97
CA ALA A 40 13.11 -10.43 -26.01
C ALA A 40 12.82 -9.89 -27.42
N LEU A 41 13.86 -9.50 -28.16
CA LEU A 41 13.73 -9.02 -29.53
C LEU A 41 13.49 -10.18 -30.51
N ILE A 42 14.44 -11.13 -30.64
CA ILE A 42 14.41 -12.15 -31.68
C ILE A 42 13.19 -13.05 -31.57
N ARG A 43 12.89 -13.55 -30.36
CA ARG A 43 11.81 -14.52 -30.19
C ARG A 43 10.43 -13.87 -30.07
N TYR A 44 10.34 -12.72 -29.42
CA TYR A 44 9.05 -12.18 -29.01
C TYR A 44 8.68 -10.87 -29.69
N THR A 45 9.60 -10.20 -30.39
CA THR A 45 9.30 -8.93 -31.08
C THR A 45 9.37 -9.08 -32.59
N LEU A 46 10.47 -9.65 -33.12
CA LEU A 46 10.66 -9.81 -34.57
C LEU A 46 9.54 -10.61 -35.28
N PRO A 47 8.89 -11.61 -34.68
CA PRO A 47 7.83 -12.35 -35.40
C PRO A 47 6.68 -11.49 -35.88
N LYS A 48 6.41 -10.36 -35.21
CA LYS A 48 5.39 -9.40 -35.67
C LYS A 48 5.83 -8.55 -36.84
N TRP A 49 7.12 -8.49 -37.11
CA TRP A 49 7.70 -7.85 -38.29
C TRP A 49 7.91 -8.83 -39.45
N GLY A 50 7.50 -10.09 -39.29
CA GLY A 50 7.59 -11.11 -40.35
C GLY A 50 8.74 -12.11 -40.18
N PHE A 51 9.52 -12.03 -39.10
CA PHE A 51 10.55 -13.02 -38.82
C PHE A 51 9.92 -14.38 -38.40
N PRO A 52 10.45 -15.53 -38.85
CA PRO A 52 9.92 -16.83 -38.45
C PRO A 52 10.04 -17.05 -36.94
N LEU A 53 8.97 -17.59 -36.33
CA LEU A 53 8.97 -17.90 -34.91
C LEU A 53 9.94 -19.08 -34.62
N PRO A 54 10.92 -18.94 -33.71
CA PRO A 54 11.82 -20.02 -33.35
C PRO A 54 11.08 -21.22 -32.77
N SER A 55 11.37 -22.43 -33.26
CA SER A 55 10.64 -23.64 -32.86
C SER A 55 11.09 -24.23 -31.52
N ARG A 56 12.33 -23.95 -31.09
CA ARG A 56 12.94 -24.55 -29.89
C ARG A 56 12.89 -23.62 -28.68
N SER A 57 13.06 -24.15 -27.47
CA SER A 57 13.08 -23.35 -26.23
C SER A 57 14.34 -22.50 -26.06
N LYS A 58 15.47 -22.90 -26.65
CA LYS A 58 16.72 -22.12 -26.70
C LYS A 58 16.98 -21.68 -28.14
N LEU A 59 17.45 -20.45 -28.32
CA LEU A 59 17.83 -19.93 -29.62
C LEU A 59 19.13 -20.59 -30.10
N THR A 60 19.16 -21.10 -31.32
CA THR A 60 20.40 -21.60 -31.94
C THR A 60 21.27 -20.43 -32.42
N SER A 61 22.57 -20.68 -32.66
CA SER A 61 23.47 -19.68 -33.24
C SER A 61 22.99 -19.19 -34.61
N GLU A 62 22.44 -20.10 -35.41
CA GLU A 62 21.84 -19.80 -36.72
C GLU A 62 20.61 -18.88 -36.59
N GLU A 63 19.68 -19.19 -35.68
CA GLU A 63 18.51 -18.34 -35.41
C GLU A 63 18.92 -16.96 -34.89
N ILE A 64 19.97 -16.90 -34.06
CA ILE A 64 20.51 -15.64 -33.55
C ILE A 64 21.07 -14.81 -34.71
N ASN A 65 21.93 -15.40 -35.55
CA ASN A 65 22.54 -14.70 -36.67
C ASN A 65 21.47 -14.23 -37.67
N ALA A 66 20.52 -15.09 -38.02
CA ALA A 66 19.41 -14.73 -38.89
C ALA A 66 18.55 -13.59 -38.32
N GLY A 67 18.28 -13.63 -37.00
CA GLY A 67 17.55 -12.56 -36.32
C GLY A 67 18.31 -11.23 -36.31
N LEU A 68 19.63 -11.27 -36.14
CA LEU A 68 20.48 -10.08 -36.19
C LEU A 68 20.58 -9.50 -37.59
N GLU A 69 20.69 -10.33 -38.64
CA GLU A 69 20.64 -9.86 -40.03
C GLU A 69 19.29 -9.23 -40.34
N PHE A 70 18.18 -9.86 -39.94
CA PHE A 70 16.84 -9.30 -40.15
C PHE A 70 16.66 -7.95 -39.45
N MET A 71 17.24 -7.74 -38.26
CA MET A 71 17.19 -6.45 -37.57
C MET A 71 17.85 -5.30 -38.34
N LYS A 72 18.77 -5.59 -39.28
CA LYS A 72 19.38 -4.58 -40.15
C LYS A 72 18.40 -4.09 -41.23
N GLU A 73 17.40 -4.89 -41.56
CA GLU A 73 16.37 -4.54 -42.54
C GLU A 73 15.21 -3.76 -41.88
N VAL A 74 14.99 -3.97 -40.58
CA VAL A 74 13.89 -3.32 -39.85
C VAL A 74 14.22 -1.86 -39.55
N PRO A 75 13.39 -0.90 -39.98
CA PRO A 75 13.61 0.51 -39.70
C PRO A 75 13.38 0.81 -38.22
N ILE A 76 14.15 1.75 -37.70
CA ILE A 76 14.11 2.16 -36.29
C ILE A 76 12.72 2.64 -35.81
N SER A 77 11.87 3.14 -36.72
CA SER A 77 10.52 3.60 -36.43
C SER A 77 9.62 2.51 -35.86
N GLU A 78 9.89 1.24 -36.15
CA GLU A 78 9.11 0.11 -35.65
C GLU A 78 9.24 -0.11 -34.14
N LEU A 79 10.33 0.38 -33.52
CA LEU A 79 10.54 0.25 -32.07
C LEU A 79 9.45 0.93 -31.24
N LYS A 80 8.75 1.92 -31.80
CA LYS A 80 7.63 2.62 -31.14
C LYS A 80 6.53 1.65 -30.67
N ASN A 81 6.27 0.61 -31.45
CA ASN A 81 5.19 -0.34 -31.20
C ASN A 81 5.69 -1.68 -30.62
N ALA A 82 7.00 -1.82 -30.37
CA ALA A 82 7.62 -3.08 -29.99
C ALA A 82 6.98 -3.76 -28.77
N LEU A 83 6.59 -3.00 -27.73
CA LEU A 83 5.92 -3.57 -26.55
C LEU A 83 4.50 -4.07 -26.83
N SER A 84 3.80 -3.49 -27.81
CA SER A 84 2.48 -3.96 -28.23
C SER A 84 2.61 -5.26 -29.02
N TYR A 85 3.52 -5.25 -30.00
CA TYR A 85 3.85 -6.42 -30.79
C TYR A 85 4.29 -7.60 -29.93
N GLN A 86 5.15 -7.35 -28.94
CA GLN A 86 5.57 -8.39 -28.00
C GLN A 86 4.40 -8.99 -27.21
N GLN A 87 3.43 -8.16 -26.79
CA GLN A 87 2.25 -8.66 -26.10
C GLN A 87 1.36 -9.52 -27.01
N GLU A 88 1.22 -9.14 -28.28
CA GLU A 88 0.46 -9.95 -29.24
C GLU A 88 1.13 -11.30 -29.49
N VAL A 89 2.46 -11.35 -29.56
CA VAL A 89 3.19 -12.62 -29.67
C VAL A 89 2.96 -13.47 -28.42
N PHE A 90 3.06 -12.89 -27.22
CA PHE A 90 2.73 -13.63 -25.99
C PHE A 90 1.31 -14.18 -26.00
N ASN A 91 0.33 -13.38 -26.44
CA ASN A 91 -1.05 -13.83 -26.52
C ASN A 91 -1.20 -15.00 -27.51
N SER A 92 -0.50 -14.97 -28.66
CA SER A 92 -0.53 -16.08 -29.63
C SER A 92 0.15 -17.35 -29.13
N LEU A 93 1.18 -17.23 -28.29
CA LEU A 93 1.91 -18.36 -27.71
C LEU A 93 1.25 -18.92 -26.45
N GLY A 94 0.28 -18.20 -25.88
CA GLY A 94 -0.36 -18.54 -24.61
C GLY A 94 0.50 -18.19 -23.39
N ASN A 95 0.45 -19.02 -22.35
CA ASN A 95 1.07 -18.70 -21.06
C ASN A 95 2.60 -18.81 -21.07
N VAL A 96 3.28 -17.75 -21.54
CA VAL A 96 4.74 -17.64 -21.47
C VAL A 96 5.14 -17.22 -20.05
N ALA A 97 5.62 -18.17 -19.25
CA ALA A 97 5.98 -17.98 -17.84
C ALA A 97 6.93 -16.79 -17.59
N SER A 98 7.86 -16.54 -18.51
CA SER A 98 8.87 -15.47 -18.41
C SER A 98 8.51 -14.20 -19.18
N SER A 99 7.26 -14.04 -19.65
CA SER A 99 6.78 -12.87 -20.41
C SER A 99 7.10 -11.55 -19.72
N ARG A 100 6.88 -11.47 -18.39
CA ARG A 100 7.19 -10.29 -17.58
C ARG A 100 8.67 -9.91 -17.63
N ASN A 101 9.57 -10.91 -17.62
CA ASN A 101 11.01 -10.68 -17.64
C ASN A 101 11.49 -10.16 -19.01
N TYR A 102 11.03 -10.77 -20.11
CA TYR A 102 11.38 -10.32 -21.45
C TYR A 102 10.80 -8.93 -21.76
N ARG A 103 9.60 -8.63 -21.26
CA ARG A 103 9.01 -7.29 -21.34
C ARG A 103 9.82 -6.26 -20.56
N PHE A 104 10.33 -6.64 -19.39
CA PHE A 104 11.22 -5.78 -18.60
C PHE A 104 12.50 -5.42 -19.37
N HIS A 105 13.17 -6.39 -19.99
CA HIS A 105 14.38 -6.13 -20.78
C HIS A 105 14.11 -5.22 -21.99
N LEU A 106 13.05 -5.48 -22.76
CA LEU A 106 12.67 -4.63 -23.89
C LEU A 106 12.31 -3.22 -23.43
N ASN A 107 11.54 -3.08 -22.34
CA ASN A 107 11.19 -1.78 -21.79
C ASN A 107 12.42 -1.01 -21.32
N LYS A 108 13.42 -1.68 -20.72
CA LYS A 108 14.68 -1.05 -20.31
C LYS A 108 15.43 -0.47 -21.51
N MET A 109 15.51 -1.22 -22.62
CA MET A 109 16.11 -0.73 -23.87
C MET A 109 15.35 0.47 -24.43
N LEU A 110 14.00 0.43 -24.45
CA LEU A 110 13.20 1.54 -24.96
C LEU A 110 13.31 2.80 -24.10
N VAL A 111 13.37 2.67 -22.77
CA VAL A 111 13.65 3.80 -21.86
C VAL A 111 15.02 4.40 -22.20
N TRP A 112 16.04 3.57 -22.36
CA TRP A 112 17.37 4.05 -22.77
C TRP A 112 17.33 4.75 -24.13
N CYS A 113 16.56 4.24 -25.11
CA CYS A 113 16.38 4.89 -26.41
C CYS A 113 15.72 6.26 -26.26
N HIS A 114 14.70 6.39 -25.40
CA HIS A 114 14.01 7.67 -25.14
C HIS A 114 14.94 8.76 -24.61
N ASP A 115 16.00 8.39 -23.89
CA ASP A 115 17.00 9.31 -23.37
C ASP A 115 18.03 9.73 -24.43
N GLN A 116 18.06 9.08 -25.61
CA GLN A 116 18.97 9.42 -26.69
C GLN A 116 18.46 10.60 -27.53
N SER A 117 19.37 11.49 -27.94
CA SER A 117 19.05 12.68 -28.74
C SER A 117 18.46 12.34 -30.11
N TRP A 118 18.89 11.23 -30.71
CA TRP A 118 18.44 10.78 -32.04
C TRP A 118 17.02 10.20 -32.04
N TRP A 119 16.48 9.77 -30.89
CA TRP A 119 15.20 9.05 -30.83
C TRP A 119 14.01 9.90 -31.31
N LYS A 120 14.00 11.20 -30.98
CA LYS A 120 12.96 12.13 -31.42
C LYS A 120 12.88 12.23 -32.94
N ASN A 121 14.05 12.23 -33.60
CA ASN A 121 14.16 12.33 -35.05
C ASN A 121 13.84 10.99 -35.71
N ALA A 122 14.33 9.88 -35.14
CA ALA A 122 14.17 8.53 -35.66
C ALA A 122 12.72 8.04 -35.67
N VAL A 123 11.97 8.33 -34.60
CA VAL A 123 10.59 7.84 -34.46
C VAL A 123 9.58 8.70 -35.22
N LYS A 124 10.00 9.85 -35.78
CA LYS A 124 9.16 10.86 -36.47
C LYS A 124 7.71 10.79 -36.01
N THR A 125 7.49 10.85 -34.70
CA THR A 125 6.18 11.23 -34.23
C THR A 125 6.00 12.63 -34.79
N ASN A 126 4.94 12.86 -35.58
CA ASN A 126 4.46 14.19 -35.95
C ASN A 126 4.04 14.98 -34.67
N ALA A 127 4.94 15.06 -33.69
CA ALA A 127 4.73 15.58 -32.36
C ALA A 127 4.72 17.11 -32.37
N ASP A 128 5.37 17.75 -33.36
CA ASP A 128 5.33 19.20 -33.52
C ASP A 128 3.95 19.72 -33.97
N LYS A 129 3.05 18.85 -34.44
CA LYS A 129 1.63 19.14 -34.67
C LYS A 129 0.69 18.46 -33.66
N TYR A 130 1.23 17.76 -32.68
CA TYR A 130 0.45 17.05 -31.68
C TYR A 130 0.70 17.72 -30.33
N CYS A 131 -0.21 18.62 -29.93
CA CYS A 131 -0.35 18.97 -28.51
C CYS A 131 -0.22 17.68 -27.70
N PRO A 132 0.67 17.63 -26.69
CA PRO A 132 0.91 16.39 -25.96
C PRO A 132 -0.43 15.85 -25.45
N PRO A 133 -0.77 14.56 -25.71
CA PRO A 133 -1.98 14.00 -25.12
C PRO A 133 -1.71 13.93 -23.62
N ILE A 134 -2.33 14.86 -22.88
CA ILE A 134 -2.44 14.83 -21.44
C ILE A 134 -2.81 13.40 -21.05
N ARG A 135 -1.92 12.72 -20.32
CA ARG A 135 -2.08 11.35 -19.83
C ARG A 135 -3.13 11.31 -18.72
N LEU A 136 -4.39 11.60 -19.06
CA LEU A 136 -5.55 11.45 -18.18
C LEU A 136 -6.65 10.56 -18.77
N LYS A 137 -6.36 9.74 -19.80
CA LYS A 137 -7.37 8.83 -20.40
C LYS A 137 -7.59 7.51 -19.64
N ARG A 138 -7.65 7.57 -18.30
CA ARG A 138 -8.55 6.70 -17.50
C ARG A 138 -9.67 7.47 -16.79
N GLY A 139 -9.78 8.77 -17.00
CA GLY A 139 -10.95 9.56 -16.63
C GLY A 139 -11.49 10.30 -17.85
N ARG A 140 -12.78 10.15 -18.14
CA ARG A 140 -13.49 11.05 -19.06
C ARG A 140 -13.40 12.47 -18.48
N VAL A 141 -12.46 13.28 -18.92
CA VAL A 141 -12.50 14.73 -18.69
C VAL A 141 -13.49 15.25 -19.71
N SER A 142 -14.76 15.38 -19.32
CA SER A 142 -15.62 16.33 -20.02
C SER A 142 -15.01 17.71 -19.77
N ASP A 143 -14.68 18.46 -20.82
CA ASP A 143 -14.12 19.82 -20.72
C ASP A 143 -15.05 20.83 -20.03
N LYS A 144 -16.26 20.40 -19.70
CA LYS A 144 -17.02 21.00 -18.60
C LYS A 144 -16.81 20.08 -17.41
N VAL A 145 -16.09 20.54 -16.38
CA VAL A 145 -16.24 19.96 -15.03
C VAL A 145 -17.73 19.86 -14.84
N ARG A 146 -18.27 18.63 -14.89
CA ARG A 146 -19.69 18.44 -14.68
C ARG A 146 -19.85 18.74 -13.20
N VAL A 147 -20.11 20.01 -12.89
CA VAL A 147 -20.59 20.46 -11.58
C VAL A 147 -21.97 19.83 -11.48
N THR A 148 -22.00 18.53 -11.19
CA THR A 148 -23.21 17.91 -10.74
C THR A 148 -23.48 18.60 -9.42
N ASN A 149 -24.58 19.34 -9.33
CA ASN A 149 -25.17 19.82 -8.08
C ASN A 149 -25.67 18.64 -7.22
N LYS A 150 -24.91 17.53 -7.19
CA LYS A 150 -25.11 16.41 -6.30
C LYS A 150 -24.78 16.93 -4.92
N LYS A 151 -25.83 17.12 -4.11
CA LYS A 151 -25.68 17.39 -2.68
C LYS A 151 -24.74 16.34 -2.10
N VAL A 152 -23.66 16.78 -1.47
CA VAL A 152 -22.66 15.90 -0.87
C VAL A 152 -23.27 15.36 0.42
N THR A 153 -23.94 14.20 0.32
CA THR A 153 -24.53 13.52 1.47
C THR A 153 -23.48 12.70 2.22
N PRO A 154 -23.71 12.37 3.50
CA PRO A 154 -22.80 11.50 4.26
C PRO A 154 -22.49 10.15 3.60
N ARG A 155 -23.35 9.63 2.72
CA ARG A 155 -23.08 8.41 1.94
C ARG A 155 -22.08 8.61 0.79
N ASN A 156 -21.87 9.85 0.35
CA ASN A 156 -21.00 10.12 -0.78
C ASN A 156 -19.53 9.93 -0.37
N ALA A 157 -18.74 9.22 -1.18
CA ALA A 157 -17.32 9.00 -0.93
C ALA A 157 -16.53 10.32 -0.73
N ASN A 158 -16.99 11.39 -1.38
CA ASN A 158 -16.40 12.73 -1.29
C ASN A 158 -16.80 13.50 -0.03
N TYR A 159 -17.80 13.05 0.72
CA TYR A 159 -18.12 13.66 2.01
C TYR A 159 -17.00 13.37 3.00
N SER A 160 -16.35 14.44 3.47
CA SER A 160 -15.30 14.38 4.47
C SER A 160 -15.87 14.83 5.80
N TYR A 161 -15.94 13.91 6.77
CA TYR A 161 -16.23 14.21 8.17
C TYR A 161 -14.94 14.34 8.99
N ARG A 162 -13.78 14.46 8.33
CA ARG A 162 -12.51 14.80 8.98
C ARG A 162 -12.56 16.25 9.45
N LEU A 163 -12.04 16.53 10.65
CA LEU A 163 -11.78 17.91 11.07
C LEU A 163 -10.93 18.64 10.02
N LYS A 164 -11.38 19.84 9.65
CA LYS A 164 -10.61 20.78 8.82
C LYS A 164 -9.49 21.38 9.65
N GLU A 165 -8.50 21.95 8.97
CA GLU A 165 -7.40 22.65 9.63
C GLU A 165 -7.90 23.86 10.44
N GLU A 166 -8.87 24.60 9.90
CA GLU A 166 -9.54 25.73 10.56
C GLU A 166 -10.36 25.31 11.80
N GLU A 167 -10.87 24.09 11.82
CA GLU A 167 -11.65 23.52 12.94
C GLU A 167 -10.73 22.90 14.01
N THR A 168 -9.42 22.83 13.77
CA THR A 168 -8.48 22.21 14.70
C THR A 168 -7.91 23.30 15.61
N GLU A 169 -8.39 23.37 16.85
CA GLU A 169 -7.84 24.31 17.82
C GLU A 169 -6.34 24.12 18.05
N PRO A 170 -5.57 25.19 18.36
CA PRO A 170 -4.14 25.10 18.57
C PRO A 170 -3.73 24.06 19.64
N GLY A 171 -4.51 23.94 20.71
CA GLY A 171 -4.27 22.94 21.76
C GLY A 171 -4.41 21.51 21.26
N LEU A 172 -5.47 21.23 20.49
CA LEU A 172 -5.68 19.93 19.85
C LEU A 172 -4.60 19.62 18.81
N GLN A 173 -4.18 20.62 18.02
CA GLN A 173 -3.11 20.45 17.04
C GLN A 173 -1.79 20.08 17.73
N GLN A 174 -1.45 20.73 18.84
CA GLN A 174 -0.29 20.37 19.66
C GLN A 174 -0.41 18.94 20.22
N GLU A 175 -1.60 18.52 20.66
CA GLU A 175 -1.84 17.15 21.14
C GLU A 175 -1.61 16.11 20.02
N LEU A 176 -2.07 16.40 18.80
CA LEU A 176 -1.87 15.56 17.62
C LEU A 176 -0.40 15.50 17.17
N ASP A 177 0.33 16.61 17.28
CA ASP A 177 1.76 16.67 16.97
C ASP A 177 2.59 15.91 18.01
N ASN A 178 2.20 15.98 19.29
CA ASN A 178 2.76 15.16 20.36
C ASN A 178 2.48 13.67 20.13
N PHE A 179 1.28 13.33 19.67
CA PHE A 179 0.91 11.97 19.32
C PHE A 179 1.73 11.43 18.14
N PHE A 180 1.88 12.22 17.08
CA PHE A 180 2.73 11.89 15.94
C PHE A 180 4.20 11.70 16.36
N SER A 181 4.72 12.62 17.16
CA SER A 181 6.08 12.57 17.69
C SER A 181 6.28 11.35 18.57
N PHE A 182 5.28 10.99 19.39
CA PHE A 182 5.32 9.78 20.21
C PHE A 182 5.47 8.51 19.37
N GLN A 183 4.83 8.42 18.20
CA GLN A 183 4.91 7.23 17.34
C GLN A 183 6.22 7.13 16.54
N THR A 184 6.83 8.27 16.22
CA THR A 184 7.98 8.36 15.31
C THR A 184 9.33 8.51 16.04
N THR A 185 9.34 9.14 17.21
CA THR A 185 10.58 9.46 17.93
C THR A 185 11.20 8.21 18.55
N ILE A 186 12.50 8.03 18.30
CA ILE A 186 13.32 7.03 18.97
C ILE A 186 13.65 7.56 20.37
N ILE A 187 12.84 7.23 21.38
CA ILE A 187 13.11 7.65 22.76
C ILE A 187 14.13 6.69 23.40
N GLY A 188 15.41 7.01 23.20
CA GLY A 188 16.55 6.40 23.89
C GLY A 188 16.88 4.94 23.54
N SER A 189 17.95 4.43 24.15
CA SER A 189 18.46 3.05 23.97
C SER A 189 17.65 1.98 24.72
N ARG A 190 16.67 2.38 25.54
CA ARG A 190 15.77 1.44 26.22
C ARG A 190 14.73 0.96 25.21
N LYS A 191 14.71 -0.35 24.98
CA LYS A 191 13.74 -1.06 24.11
C LYS A 191 12.33 -0.55 24.40
N ARG A 192 11.79 0.30 23.52
CA ARG A 192 10.34 0.55 23.47
C ARG A 192 9.65 -0.78 23.26
N GLN A 193 8.45 -0.91 23.83
CA GLN A 193 7.63 -2.10 23.62
C GLN A 193 7.20 -2.20 22.14
N ASP A 194 6.88 -1.07 21.51
CA ASP A 194 6.57 -0.99 20.10
C ASP A 194 7.73 -0.41 19.30
N ALA A 195 7.96 -0.99 18.11
CA ALA A 195 8.89 -0.43 17.14
C ALA A 195 8.40 0.94 16.67
N THR A 196 9.34 1.86 16.44
CA THR A 196 9.06 3.18 15.87
C THR A 196 8.40 3.03 14.51
N LEU A 197 7.28 3.73 14.31
CA LEU A 197 6.56 3.70 13.05
C LEU A 197 7.23 4.62 12.04
N ARG A 198 7.13 4.27 10.76
CA ARG A 198 7.48 5.18 9.67
C ARG A 198 6.54 6.40 9.72
N PRO A 199 7.03 7.63 9.42
CA PRO A 199 6.21 8.84 9.43
C PRO A 199 4.88 8.71 8.67
N ARG A 200 4.88 8.04 7.52
CA ARG A 200 3.67 7.79 6.71
C ARG A 200 2.62 6.97 7.45
N SER A 201 3.02 5.96 8.22
CA SER A 201 2.11 5.11 8.99
C SER A 201 1.59 5.85 10.21
N ALA A 202 2.45 6.59 10.92
CA ALA A 202 2.05 7.44 12.04
C ALA A 202 1.02 8.50 11.60
N MET A 203 1.25 9.15 10.46
CA MET A 203 0.32 10.12 9.88
C MET A 203 -1.04 9.49 9.53
N ALA A 204 -1.10 8.20 9.22
CA ALA A 204 -2.38 7.51 9.01
C ALA A 204 -3.21 7.44 10.30
N HIS A 205 -2.57 7.16 11.45
CA HIS A 205 -3.24 7.20 12.75
C HIS A 205 -3.74 8.61 13.08
N VAL A 206 -2.91 9.64 12.90
CA VAL A 206 -3.31 11.04 13.10
C VAL A 206 -4.52 11.41 12.23
N ASN A 207 -4.50 11.03 10.95
CA ASN A 207 -5.60 11.30 10.03
C ASN A 207 -6.89 10.58 10.44
N ASN A 208 -6.79 9.36 10.97
CA ASN A 208 -7.93 8.62 11.49
C ASN A 208 -8.44 9.26 12.80
N SER A 209 -7.58 9.67 13.72
CA SER A 209 -7.99 10.41 14.92
C SER A 209 -8.74 11.70 14.55
N LYS A 210 -8.25 12.47 13.57
CA LYS A 210 -8.96 13.67 13.05
C LYS A 210 -10.33 13.33 12.42
N ARG A 211 -10.50 12.12 11.87
CA ARG A 211 -11.81 11.64 11.37
C ARG A 211 -12.76 11.29 12.50
N LEU A 212 -12.30 10.59 13.53
CA LEU A 212 -13.14 10.23 14.68
C LEU A 212 -13.55 11.49 15.47
N LEU A 213 -12.63 12.41 15.72
CA LEU A 213 -12.95 13.69 16.36
C LEU A 213 -13.95 14.50 15.52
N GLY A 214 -13.79 14.47 14.19
CA GLY A 214 -14.73 15.13 13.29
C GLY A 214 -16.11 14.45 13.22
N TRP A 215 -16.18 13.14 13.55
CA TRP A 215 -17.45 12.44 13.76
C TRP A 215 -18.11 12.85 15.08
N LEU A 216 -17.35 12.93 16.18
CA LEU A 216 -17.84 13.44 17.47
C LEU A 216 -18.43 14.84 17.32
N HIS A 217 -17.74 15.73 16.64
CA HIS A 217 -18.24 17.09 16.44
C HIS A 217 -19.52 17.13 15.60
N ARG A 218 -19.52 16.47 14.43
CA ARG A 218 -20.62 16.62 13.44
C ARG A 218 -21.86 15.79 13.76
N PHE A 219 -21.69 14.65 14.43
CA PHE A 219 -22.78 13.68 14.66
C PHE A 219 -23.14 13.53 16.14
N LYS A 220 -22.18 13.73 17.06
CA LYS A 220 -22.46 13.74 18.50
C LYS A 220 -22.65 15.14 19.08
N GLY A 221 -22.39 16.19 18.29
CA GLY A 221 -22.58 17.57 18.72
C GLY A 221 -21.55 18.05 19.75
N VAL A 222 -20.40 17.39 19.85
CA VAL A 222 -19.33 17.80 20.78
C VAL A 222 -18.75 19.15 20.30
N PRO A 223 -18.72 20.21 21.13
CA PRO A 223 -18.14 21.50 20.76
C PRO A 223 -16.66 21.39 20.36
N LEU A 224 -16.17 22.30 19.50
CA LEU A 224 -14.79 22.25 19.01
C LEU A 224 -13.77 22.42 20.16
N GLU A 225 -14.13 23.22 21.15
CA GLU A 225 -13.34 23.54 22.34
C GLU A 225 -13.15 22.32 23.26
N GLU A 226 -14.06 21.35 23.20
CA GLU A 226 -14.01 20.12 24.00
C GLU A 226 -13.28 18.97 23.31
N LEU A 227 -12.91 19.12 22.04
CA LEU A 227 -12.26 18.06 21.27
C LEU A 227 -10.82 17.85 21.78
N SER A 228 -10.55 16.64 22.24
CA SER A 228 -9.23 16.18 22.66
C SER A 228 -9.07 14.70 22.35
N LEU A 229 -7.84 14.19 22.25
CA LEU A 229 -7.64 12.74 22.05
C LEU A 229 -8.20 11.93 23.23
N LYS A 230 -8.28 12.52 24.43
CA LYS A 230 -8.92 11.89 25.61
C LYS A 230 -10.42 11.63 25.41
N LYS A 231 -11.13 12.37 24.56
CA LYS A 231 -12.53 12.05 24.23
C LYS A 231 -12.67 10.81 23.34
N LEU A 232 -11.60 10.40 22.65
CA LEU A 232 -11.58 9.16 21.85
C LEU A 232 -11.35 7.92 22.72
N VAL A 233 -10.60 8.07 23.81
CA VAL A 233 -10.31 7.02 24.77
C VAL A 233 -10.38 7.66 26.17
N PRO A 234 -11.55 7.64 26.84
CA PRO A 234 -11.79 8.38 28.09
C PRO A 234 -11.06 7.79 29.30
N THR A 235 -10.93 6.46 29.34
CA THR A 235 -10.31 5.70 30.44
C THR A 235 -9.18 4.80 29.95
N SER A 236 -8.23 4.48 30.83
CA SER A 236 -7.22 3.43 30.57
C SER A 236 -7.78 2.02 30.75
N GLY A 237 -8.99 1.89 31.31
CA GLY A 237 -9.56 0.60 31.72
C GLY A 237 -8.91 0.02 32.98
N LEU A 238 -8.13 0.84 33.70
CA LEU A 238 -7.47 0.46 34.94
C LEU A 238 -7.91 1.39 36.07
N THR A 239 -8.24 0.82 37.23
CA THR A 239 -8.47 1.57 38.46
C THR A 239 -7.16 2.14 39.00
N ARG A 240 -7.23 3.05 39.97
CA ARG A 240 -6.04 3.62 40.63
C ARG A 240 -5.15 2.57 41.28
N ASP A 241 -5.74 1.45 41.69
CA ASP A 241 -5.06 0.30 42.30
C ASP A 241 -4.44 -0.63 41.24
N GLY A 242 -4.66 -0.35 39.96
CA GLY A 242 -4.17 -1.13 38.83
C GLY A 242 -5.02 -2.35 38.49
N HIS A 243 -6.21 -2.48 39.07
CA HIS A 243 -7.19 -3.52 38.70
C HIS A 243 -7.93 -3.13 37.43
N ARG A 244 -8.47 -4.13 36.72
CA ARG A 244 -9.27 -3.90 35.51
C ARG A 244 -10.62 -3.30 35.90
N ASP A 245 -10.93 -2.17 35.31
CA ASP A 245 -12.22 -1.50 35.45
C ASP A 245 -13.12 -1.97 34.30
N GLU A 246 -13.84 -3.07 34.52
CA GLU A 246 -14.65 -3.72 33.47
C GLU A 246 -15.76 -2.78 32.97
N ASP A 247 -16.40 -2.02 33.86
CA ASP A 247 -17.47 -1.07 33.50
C ASP A 247 -16.95 0.03 32.58
N ALA A 248 -15.78 0.60 32.91
CA ALA A 248 -15.17 1.63 32.09
C ALA A 248 -14.66 1.08 30.74
N ILE A 249 -14.29 -0.19 30.67
CA ILE A 249 -13.91 -0.86 29.42
C ILE A 249 -15.15 -1.10 28.55
N GLU A 250 -16.24 -1.56 29.14
CA GLU A 250 -17.52 -1.76 28.44
C GLU A 250 -18.03 -0.45 27.83
N GLU A 251 -17.95 0.66 28.57
CA GLU A 251 -18.31 2.00 28.05
C GLU A 251 -17.47 2.39 26.82
N VAL A 252 -16.17 2.10 26.83
CA VAL A 252 -15.29 2.35 25.67
C VAL A 252 -15.67 1.45 24.49
N ILE A 253 -16.01 0.18 24.75
CA ILE A 253 -16.41 -0.77 23.70
C ILE A 253 -17.71 -0.31 23.04
N ASP A 254 -18.73 0.03 23.84
CA ASP A 254 -20.01 0.53 23.35
C ASP A 254 -19.84 1.78 22.48
N TRP A 255 -18.95 2.68 22.90
CA TRP A 255 -18.62 3.87 22.13
C TRP A 255 -17.94 3.55 20.79
N ILE A 256 -17.01 2.59 20.77
CA ILE A 256 -16.36 2.14 19.53
C ILE A 256 -17.38 1.48 18.61
N ASP A 257 -18.22 0.60 19.14
CA ASP A 257 -19.24 -0.12 18.39
C ASP A 257 -20.27 0.82 17.78
N GLU A 258 -20.67 1.87 18.50
CA GLU A 258 -21.52 2.90 17.94
C GLU A 258 -20.87 3.61 16.74
N HIS A 259 -19.58 3.96 16.84
CA HIS A 259 -18.87 4.56 15.71
C HIS A 259 -18.74 3.61 14.52
N LEU A 260 -18.43 2.33 14.76
CA LEU A 260 -18.33 1.31 13.71
C LEU A 260 -19.68 1.05 13.05
N GLN A 261 -20.77 1.00 13.83
CA GLN A 261 -22.13 0.89 13.31
C GLN A 261 -22.48 2.07 12.40
N TRP A 262 -22.15 3.29 12.82
CA TRP A 262 -22.32 4.48 11.98
C TRP A 262 -21.51 4.40 10.67
N LEU A 263 -20.26 3.91 10.72
CA LEU A 263 -19.44 3.70 9.52
C LEU A 263 -20.08 2.69 8.54
N ARG A 264 -20.68 1.61 9.05
CA ARG A 264 -21.34 0.61 8.22
C ARG A 264 -22.60 1.17 7.57
N GLU A 265 -23.48 1.77 8.36
CA GLU A 265 -24.81 2.17 7.91
C GLU A 265 -24.81 3.47 7.09
N VAL A 266 -23.96 4.43 7.46
CA VAL A 266 -23.95 5.76 6.85
C VAL A 266 -22.85 5.90 5.80
N ARG A 267 -21.69 5.25 6.00
CA ARG A 267 -20.55 5.37 5.09
C ARG A 267 -20.35 4.15 4.19
N GLU A 268 -21.09 3.06 4.43
CA GLU A 268 -20.88 1.77 3.74
C GLU A 268 -19.39 1.37 3.77
N ALA A 269 -18.75 1.63 4.92
CA ALA A 269 -17.32 1.42 5.08
C ALA A 269 -16.97 -0.06 4.94
N SER A 270 -15.82 -0.36 4.34
CA SER A 270 -15.33 -1.73 4.29
C SER A 270 -14.78 -2.17 5.66
N PRO A 271 -14.81 -3.46 5.99
CA PRO A 271 -14.24 -3.99 7.25
C PRO A 271 -12.77 -3.59 7.48
N ASN A 272 -11.99 -3.44 6.40
CA ASN A 272 -10.60 -2.98 6.48
C ASN A 272 -10.49 -1.50 6.92
N THR A 273 -11.50 -0.69 6.64
CA THR A 273 -11.56 0.71 7.11
C THR A 273 -11.87 0.75 8.59
N GLU A 274 -12.81 -0.07 9.05
CA GLU A 274 -13.14 -0.24 10.47
C GLU A 274 -11.92 -0.67 11.29
N LEU A 275 -11.21 -1.71 10.83
CA LEU A 275 -9.99 -2.19 11.48
C LEU A 275 -8.95 -1.07 11.65
N LYS A 276 -8.74 -0.23 10.61
CA LYS A 276 -7.80 0.89 10.68
C LYS A 276 -8.24 1.98 11.66
N CYS A 277 -9.55 2.19 11.85
CA CYS A 277 -10.06 3.08 12.89
C CYS A 277 -9.71 2.55 14.27
N VAL A 278 -9.98 1.26 14.54
CA VAL A 278 -9.64 0.60 15.80
C VAL A 278 -8.12 0.63 16.05
N GLU A 279 -7.30 0.27 15.08
CA GLU A 279 -5.83 0.33 15.21
C GLU A 279 -5.35 1.73 15.61
N SER A 280 -6.03 2.77 15.12
CA SER A 280 -5.71 4.16 15.45
C SER A 280 -6.15 4.52 16.87
N LEU A 281 -7.29 4.02 17.34
CA LEU A 281 -7.73 4.17 18.73
C LEU A 281 -6.79 3.48 19.72
N VAL A 282 -6.36 2.25 19.42
CA VAL A 282 -5.35 1.54 20.23
C VAL A 282 -4.06 2.35 20.30
N ALA A 283 -3.63 2.95 19.18
CA ALA A 283 -2.45 3.79 19.16
C ALA A 283 -2.63 5.06 20.01
N VAL A 284 -3.82 5.69 19.99
CA VAL A 284 -4.17 6.83 20.84
C VAL A 284 -4.19 6.43 22.31
N ALA A 285 -4.80 5.30 22.67
CA ALA A 285 -4.82 4.79 24.05
C ALA A 285 -3.39 4.59 24.58
N LYS A 286 -2.52 3.95 23.77
CA LYS A 286 -1.10 3.81 24.10
C LYS A 286 -0.43 5.16 24.33
N PHE A 287 -0.72 6.17 23.51
CA PHE A 287 -0.16 7.51 23.67
C PHE A 287 -0.65 8.19 24.95
N LEU A 288 -1.95 8.15 25.25
CA LEU A 288 -2.51 8.80 26.44
C LEU A 288 -2.01 8.16 27.74
N TYR A 289 -2.00 6.83 27.78
CA TYR A 289 -1.77 6.07 29.02
C TYR A 289 -0.38 5.43 29.13
N HIS A 290 0.59 5.81 28.28
CA HIS A 290 1.95 5.26 28.33
C HIS A 290 2.71 5.51 29.64
N LYS A 291 2.27 6.48 30.45
CA LYS A 291 2.88 6.77 31.77
C LYS A 291 2.34 5.84 32.85
N GLU A 292 1.04 5.60 32.84
CA GLU A 292 0.35 4.71 33.79
C GLU A 292 0.86 3.28 33.65
N SER A 293 1.08 2.82 32.42
CA SER A 293 1.63 1.48 32.15
C SER A 293 3.05 1.25 32.67
N LYS A 294 3.80 2.32 33.00
CA LYS A 294 5.15 2.22 33.61
C LYS A 294 5.12 2.18 35.12
N TYR A 295 4.03 2.59 35.76
CA TYR A 295 3.95 2.75 37.21
C TYR A 295 3.63 1.45 37.95
N GLN A 296 3.18 0.40 37.24
CA GLN A 296 3.06 -0.95 37.82
C GLN A 296 4.45 -1.44 38.22
N SER A 297 4.74 -1.30 39.52
CA SER A 297 6.05 -1.54 40.08
C SER A 297 6.46 -3.00 39.87
N ARG A 298 7.76 -3.22 39.62
CA ARG A 298 8.39 -4.55 39.54
C ARG A 298 8.13 -5.44 40.76
N VAL A 299 7.57 -4.90 41.83
CA VAL A 299 7.26 -5.61 43.08
C VAL A 299 6.22 -6.71 42.87
N GLN A 300 5.26 -6.56 41.95
CA GLN A 300 4.26 -7.61 41.66
C GLN A 300 4.78 -8.76 40.78
N VAL A 301 5.94 -8.61 40.11
CA VAL A 301 6.51 -9.67 39.25
C VAL A 301 7.53 -10.53 40.02
N GLY A 302 7.82 -10.19 41.29
CA GLY A 302 8.75 -10.92 42.14
C GLY A 302 8.14 -12.06 42.96
N GLY A 303 6.82 -12.16 43.08
CA GLY A 303 6.12 -13.19 43.85
C GLY A 303 5.69 -14.36 42.96
N ARG A 304 6.24 -15.55 43.20
CA ARG A 304 6.06 -16.81 42.44
C ARG A 304 6.82 -16.89 41.11
N ARG A 305 8.12 -17.17 41.23
CA ARG A 305 8.87 -17.93 40.23
C ARG A 305 8.46 -19.40 40.30
N ASP A 306 7.25 -19.72 39.85
CA ASP A 306 7.01 -21.03 39.24
C ASP A 306 7.07 -20.79 37.73
N THR A 307 7.86 -21.61 37.06
CA THR A 307 8.36 -21.43 35.70
C THR A 307 7.24 -21.30 34.67
N CYS A 308 6.74 -20.10 34.47
CA CYS A 308 6.05 -19.69 33.25
C CYS A 308 6.78 -18.49 32.65
N LYS A 309 7.12 -18.60 31.37
CA LYS A 309 7.76 -17.56 30.55
C LYS A 309 6.81 -16.36 30.37
N LEU A 310 6.60 -15.58 31.43
CA LEU A 310 5.67 -14.45 31.49
C LEU A 310 6.45 -13.12 31.58
N GLY A 311 7.13 -12.77 30.50
CA GLY A 311 7.67 -11.42 30.26
C GLY A 311 6.72 -10.49 29.49
N HIS A 312 5.47 -10.90 29.29
CA HIS A 312 4.54 -10.30 28.32
C HIS A 312 3.16 -9.89 28.90
N VAL A 313 3.01 -9.87 30.22
CA VAL A 313 1.68 -9.87 30.86
C VAL A 313 0.93 -8.54 30.69
N VAL A 314 1.58 -7.39 30.77
CA VAL A 314 0.85 -6.10 30.75
C VAL A 314 0.47 -5.63 29.34
N ASN A 315 1.25 -6.00 28.32
CA ASN A 315 1.00 -5.65 26.93
C ASN A 315 0.08 -6.65 26.22
N ASN A 316 -0.18 -7.79 26.87
CA ASN A 316 -1.29 -8.64 26.51
C ASN A 316 -2.60 -8.02 27.01
N TYR A 317 -2.73 -7.38 28.17
CA TYR A 317 -4.07 -6.90 28.60
C TYR A 317 -4.75 -5.84 27.73
N CYS A 318 -4.11 -4.75 27.28
CA CYS A 318 -4.76 -3.83 26.32
C CYS A 318 -4.70 -4.35 24.88
N ARG A 319 -3.85 -5.36 24.60
CA ARG A 319 -3.86 -6.07 23.34
C ARG A 319 -4.96 -7.11 23.43
N GLU A 320 -4.82 -8.27 24.06
CA GLU A 320 -5.84 -9.28 24.43
C GLU A 320 -7.21 -8.71 24.87
N ALA A 321 -7.38 -7.64 25.67
CA ALA A 321 -8.75 -7.12 25.91
C ALA A 321 -9.36 -6.41 24.68
N LEU A 322 -8.56 -5.95 23.72
CA LEU A 322 -8.99 -5.38 22.43
C LEU A 322 -8.71 -6.32 21.24
N VAL A 323 -7.96 -7.40 21.43
CA VAL A 323 -7.43 -8.36 20.45
C VAL A 323 -8.04 -9.72 20.72
N ASP A 324 -8.29 -10.18 21.93
CA ASP A 324 -9.23 -11.30 22.16
C ASP A 324 -10.67 -10.87 21.86
N LEU A 325 -10.98 -9.56 21.95
CA LEU A 325 -12.22 -8.98 21.43
C LEU A 325 -12.24 -8.81 19.89
N LEU A 326 -11.08 -8.72 19.20
CA LEU A 326 -11.01 -8.40 17.75
C LEU A 326 -10.10 -9.32 16.91
N THR A 327 -9.57 -10.39 17.47
CA THR A 327 -8.71 -11.37 16.79
C THR A 327 -9.29 -12.77 16.90
N CYS A 328 -10.20 -13.02 15.96
CA CYS A 328 -10.12 -14.25 15.19
C CYS A 328 -9.74 -13.95 13.73
N PRO A 329 -8.49 -13.56 13.40
CA PRO A 329 -8.09 -13.17 12.06
C PRO A 329 -7.85 -14.40 11.17
N LYS A 330 -7.72 -15.60 11.77
CA LYS A 330 -7.69 -16.86 11.03
C LYS A 330 -9.08 -17.21 10.47
N MET A 331 -10.16 -16.90 11.19
CA MET A 331 -11.52 -17.16 10.71
C MET A 331 -12.04 -16.11 9.72
N ILE A 332 -11.67 -14.82 9.83
CA ILE A 332 -12.13 -13.81 8.85
C ILE A 332 -11.61 -14.11 7.43
N LYS A 333 -10.43 -14.74 7.28
CA LYS A 333 -9.95 -15.17 5.95
C LYS A 333 -10.63 -16.42 5.42
N GLU A 334 -11.14 -17.31 6.28
CA GLU A 334 -11.83 -18.53 5.88
C GLU A 334 -13.34 -18.29 5.65
N GLU A 335 -13.97 -17.39 6.42
CA GLU A 335 -15.37 -16.99 6.24
C GLU A 335 -15.59 -15.89 5.19
N LEU A 336 -14.58 -15.12 4.79
CA LEU A 336 -14.72 -14.22 3.62
C LEU A 336 -14.91 -14.99 2.29
N ASN A 337 -14.70 -16.31 2.29
CA ASN A 337 -15.08 -17.19 1.17
C ASN A 337 -16.46 -17.85 1.35
N PHE A 338 -17.12 -17.69 2.50
CA PHE A 338 -18.39 -18.33 2.80
C PHE A 338 -19.43 -17.31 3.31
N CYS A 339 -20.39 -17.03 2.43
CA CYS A 339 -21.73 -16.51 2.72
C CYS A 339 -21.91 -14.99 2.92
N THR A 340 -22.51 -14.40 1.88
CA THR A 340 -23.78 -13.69 2.00
C THR A 340 -24.72 -14.35 3.02
N VAL A 341 -25.14 -13.61 4.04
CA VAL A 341 -26.50 -13.55 4.65
C VAL A 341 -26.37 -13.05 6.09
N ASN A 342 -27.22 -12.08 6.41
CA ASN A 342 -27.43 -11.43 7.69
C ASN A 342 -27.46 -12.37 8.92
N ARG A 343 -27.12 -11.77 10.09
CA ARG A 343 -27.53 -12.14 11.47
C ARG A 343 -26.59 -12.96 12.39
N SER A 344 -25.32 -13.19 12.07
CA SER A 344 -24.47 -14.06 12.92
C SER A 344 -23.56 -13.37 13.95
N PHE A 345 -23.45 -12.04 13.98
CA PHE A 345 -22.49 -11.38 14.87
C PHE A 345 -22.92 -11.38 16.35
N HIS A 346 -24.22 -11.25 16.63
CA HIS A 346 -24.74 -11.25 18.02
C HIS A 346 -24.74 -12.63 18.69
N LEU A 347 -24.90 -13.71 17.92
CA LEU A 347 -24.89 -15.09 18.44
C LEU A 347 -23.46 -15.58 18.75
N PHE A 348 -22.45 -15.00 18.11
CA PHE A 348 -21.06 -15.41 18.31
C PHE A 348 -20.44 -14.80 19.58
N LEU A 349 -20.77 -13.54 19.92
CA LEU A 349 -20.32 -12.92 21.17
C LEU A 349 -20.82 -13.69 22.42
N SER A 350 -22.05 -14.23 22.37
CA SER A 350 -22.61 -15.03 23.47
C SER A 350 -22.00 -16.43 23.60
N LEU A 351 -21.46 -17.01 22.51
CA LEU A 351 -20.87 -18.36 22.52
C LEU A 351 -19.40 -18.37 22.98
N THR A 352 -18.65 -17.28 22.79
CA THR A 352 -17.27 -17.16 23.26
C THR A 352 -17.13 -16.90 24.76
N LEU A 353 -18.19 -16.46 25.45
CA LEU A 353 -18.20 -16.28 26.91
C LEU A 353 -18.63 -17.53 27.69
N ALA A 354 -19.15 -18.58 27.03
CA ALA A 354 -19.66 -19.78 27.70
C ALA A 354 -18.66 -20.95 27.79
N HIS A 355 -17.51 -20.88 27.11
CA HIS A 355 -16.53 -21.98 27.09
C HIS A 355 -15.13 -21.51 27.46
N LYS A 356 -14.85 -21.46 28.76
CA LYS A 356 -13.54 -21.81 29.36
C LYS A 356 -13.59 -21.58 30.87
N TRP A 357 -14.11 -22.55 31.62
CA TRP A 357 -13.62 -22.98 32.95
C TRP A 357 -14.27 -24.35 33.21
N PRO A 358 -13.48 -25.41 33.40
CA PRO A 358 -13.79 -26.36 34.46
C PRO A 358 -12.62 -26.35 35.46
N PHE A 359 -12.98 -26.26 36.74
CA PHE A 359 -12.22 -26.58 37.96
C PHE A 359 -10.74 -26.22 38.04
#